data_AF-A0A4P6Q3N4-F1
#
_entry.id   AF-A0A4P6Q3N4-F1
#
_cell.length_a   1.000
_cell.length_b   1.000
_cell.length_c   1.000
_cell.angle_alpha   90.00
_cell.angle_beta   90.00
_cell.angle_gamma   90.00
#
_symmetry.space_group_name_H-M   'P 1'
#
loop_
_entity.id
_entity.type
_entity.pdbx_description
1 polymer ?
#
loop_
_entity_poly.entity_id
_entity_poly.type
_entity_poly.pdbx_seq_one_letter_code
_entity_poly.pdbx_strand_id
1 'polypeptide(L)'
;MARIGRAPGAAGRREQDGPSLAVWISAGAGVVVLVAAAVTAGLLLASGAPAVGADEADTYASAPACSDVPGQRVRELVPGAALETSEQGPMADAESSTCVWTSVGADEGPPRSLHVDFTAHFTDKAGEVSGARAAAKRLEELAPIGELDGAAPVPELGEGALVWPGTSDGSSAEVAFRRDNMLIEVFYGGHTDRRGGELEYETARDGAVAIAERLAASL
;
A
#
# COMPACT_ATOMS: atom_id res chain seq x y z
N MET A 1 -7.72 -72.04 -80.08
CA MET A 1 -6.37 -71.54 -79.73
C MET A 1 -6.52 -70.39 -78.75
N ALA A 2 -5.57 -70.26 -77.82
CA ALA A 2 -5.43 -69.25 -76.74
C ALA A 2 -5.78 -69.72 -75.32
N ARG A 3 -4.77 -70.20 -74.58
CA ARG A 3 -4.60 -69.97 -73.13
C ARG A 3 -3.11 -69.86 -72.78
N ILE A 4 -2.66 -68.62 -72.63
CA ILE A 4 -1.46 -68.13 -71.91
C ILE A 4 -2.05 -67.27 -70.78
N GLY A 5 -1.58 -67.18 -69.54
CA GLY A 5 -0.50 -67.81 -68.82
C GLY A 5 -0.59 -67.38 -67.35
N ARG A 6 0.00 -68.21 -66.48
CA ARG A 6 0.69 -67.94 -65.21
C ARG A 6 0.45 -66.59 -64.50
N ALA A 7 -0.01 -66.64 -63.25
CA ALA A 7 0.15 -65.59 -62.24
C ALA A 7 1.04 -66.09 -61.09
N PRO A 8 2.07 -65.33 -60.66
CA PRO A 8 2.51 -65.26 -59.26
C PRO A 8 1.79 -64.05 -58.60
N GLY A 9 1.45 -64.03 -57.33
CA GLY A 9 2.16 -64.56 -56.18
C GLY A 9 2.60 -63.39 -55.29
N ALA A 10 1.78 -63.10 -54.27
CA ALA A 10 2.07 -62.37 -53.03
C ALA A 10 2.56 -60.91 -53.09
N ALA A 11 1.63 -59.97 -52.85
CA ALA A 11 1.95 -58.68 -52.23
C ALA A 11 1.70 -58.79 -50.72
N GLY A 12 2.76 -58.65 -49.92
CA GLY A 12 2.69 -58.64 -48.46
C GLY A 12 1.87 -57.44 -47.96
N ARG A 13 0.81 -57.74 -47.21
CA ARG A 13 0.11 -56.77 -46.36
C ARG A 13 1.08 -56.37 -45.24
N ARG A 14 1.58 -55.14 -45.27
CA ARG A 14 2.15 -54.51 -44.07
C ARG A 14 0.98 -54.14 -43.17
N GLU A 15 0.87 -54.84 -42.05
CA GLU A 15 0.01 -54.47 -40.93
C GLU A 15 0.45 -53.08 -40.45
N GLN A 16 -0.38 -52.05 -40.69
CA GLN A 16 -0.23 -50.75 -40.06
C GLN A 16 -0.75 -50.89 -38.63
N ASP A 17 0.16 -51.13 -37.68
CA ASP A 17 -0.13 -50.97 -36.25
C ASP A 17 -0.35 -49.48 -35.99
N GLY A 18 -1.62 -49.07 -36.01
CA GLY A 18 -2.05 -47.79 -35.45
C GLY A 18 -1.83 -47.80 -33.93
N PRO A 19 -1.48 -46.65 -33.32
CA PRO A 19 -1.24 -46.58 -31.88
C PRO A 19 -2.47 -47.08 -31.11
N SER A 20 -2.23 -48.00 -30.18
CA SER A 20 -3.30 -48.68 -29.44
C SER A 20 -4.14 -47.68 -28.63
N LEU A 21 -5.43 -47.99 -28.48
CA LEU A 21 -6.39 -47.20 -27.70
C LEU A 21 -5.89 -46.89 -26.27
N ALA A 22 -5.03 -47.75 -25.72
CA ALA A 22 -4.38 -47.56 -24.42
C ALA A 22 -3.38 -46.39 -24.40
N VAL A 23 -2.70 -46.09 -25.51
CA VAL A 23 -1.80 -44.94 -25.65
C VAL A 23 -2.58 -43.62 -25.67
N TRP A 24 -3.78 -43.62 -26.26
CA TRP A 24 -4.65 -42.44 -26.28
C TRP A 24 -5.28 -42.14 -24.91
N ILE A 25 -5.67 -43.19 -24.16
CA ILE A 25 -6.24 -43.04 -22.82
C ILE A 25 -5.18 -42.56 -21.81
N SER A 26 -3.95 -43.10 -21.87
CA SER A 26 -2.86 -42.68 -20.98
C SER A 26 -2.39 -41.25 -21.28
N ALA A 27 -2.34 -40.85 -22.55
CA ALA A 27 -2.05 -39.47 -22.95
C ALA A 27 -3.15 -38.51 -22.46
N GLY A 28 -4.43 -38.88 -22.57
CA GLY A 28 -5.55 -38.08 -22.07
C GLY A 28 -5.53 -37.88 -20.55
N ALA A 29 -5.27 -38.96 -19.79
CA ALA A 29 -5.15 -38.89 -18.34
C ALA A 29 -3.98 -38.02 -17.88
N GLY A 30 -2.82 -38.12 -18.56
CA GLY A 30 -1.65 -37.28 -18.27
C GLY A 30 -1.91 -35.79 -18.50
N VAL A 31 -2.62 -35.43 -19.57
CA VAL A 31 -2.99 -34.03 -19.86
C VAL A 31 -3.93 -33.49 -18.78
N VAL A 32 -4.93 -34.25 -18.33
CA VAL A 32 -5.86 -33.80 -17.28
C VAL A 32 -5.13 -33.54 -15.96
N VAL A 33 -4.19 -34.41 -15.57
CA VAL A 33 -3.38 -34.22 -14.35
C VAL A 33 -2.50 -32.97 -14.46
N LEU A 34 -1.86 -32.74 -15.61
CA LEU A 34 -1.05 -31.55 -15.85
C LEU A 34 -1.88 -30.26 -15.82
N VAL A 35 -3.08 -30.28 -16.41
CA VAL A 35 -4.00 -29.12 -16.38
C VAL A 35 -4.46 -28.85 -14.95
N ALA A 36 -4.85 -29.89 -14.19
CA ALA A 36 -5.23 -29.73 -12.80
C ALA A 36 -4.07 -29.16 -11.96
N ALA A 37 -2.86 -29.71 -12.11
CA ALA A 37 -1.68 -29.21 -11.41
C ALA A 37 -1.35 -27.75 -11.78
N ALA A 38 -1.45 -27.38 -13.06
CA ALA A 38 -1.21 -26.02 -13.52
C ALA A 38 -2.27 -25.03 -13.00
N VAL A 39 -3.54 -25.43 -12.96
CA VAL A 39 -4.64 -24.62 -12.39
C VAL A 39 -4.45 -24.45 -10.89
N THR A 40 -4.16 -25.53 -10.16
CA THR A 40 -3.92 -25.45 -8.71
C THR A 40 -2.69 -24.61 -8.39
N ALA A 41 -1.59 -24.77 -9.14
CA ALA A 41 -0.40 -23.94 -8.98
C ALA A 41 -0.67 -22.46 -9.31
N GLY A 42 -1.45 -22.19 -10.37
CA GLY A 42 -1.87 -20.84 -10.74
C GLY A 42 -2.74 -20.18 -9.67
N LEU A 43 -3.66 -20.93 -9.06
CA LEU A 43 -4.51 -20.45 -7.97
C LEU A 43 -3.70 -20.17 -6.70
N LEU A 44 -2.74 -21.03 -6.35
CA LEU A 44 -1.85 -20.84 -5.20
C LEU A 44 -0.89 -19.65 -5.39
N LEU A 45 -0.40 -19.43 -6.60
CA LEU A 45 0.40 -18.24 -6.93
C LEU A 45 -0.47 -16.97 -6.92
N ALA A 46 -1.72 -17.08 -7.36
CA ALA A 46 -2.66 -15.97 -7.35
C ALA A 46 -3.11 -15.59 -5.95
N SER A 47 -3.18 -16.51 -4.99
CA SER A 47 -3.50 -16.21 -3.59
C SER A 47 -2.38 -15.49 -2.84
N GLY A 48 -1.13 -15.60 -3.30
CA GLY A 48 0.01 -14.86 -2.76
C GLY A 48 0.26 -13.49 -3.40
N ALA A 49 -0.61 -13.06 -4.34
CA ALA A 49 -0.51 -11.73 -4.93
C ALA A 49 -1.10 -10.66 -4.00
N PRO A 50 -0.58 -9.43 -4.01
CA PRO A 50 -1.12 -8.36 -3.18
C PRO A 50 -2.61 -8.12 -3.41
N ALA A 51 -3.33 -7.78 -2.35
CA ALA A 51 -4.66 -7.22 -2.43
C ALA A 51 -4.59 -5.89 -3.20
N VAL A 52 -5.50 -5.75 -4.17
CA VAL A 52 -5.64 -4.55 -5.02
C VAL A 52 -6.81 -3.66 -4.57
N GLY A 53 -7.45 -4.02 -3.45
CA GLY A 53 -8.60 -3.33 -2.87
C GLY A 53 -8.93 -3.94 -1.51
N ALA A 54 -9.69 -3.20 -0.73
CA ALA A 54 -10.14 -3.59 0.60
C ALA A 54 -11.04 -4.83 0.62
N ASP A 55 -10.91 -5.62 1.67
CA ASP A 55 -11.87 -6.67 2.03
C ASP A 55 -13.11 -6.07 2.72
N GLU A 56 -14.22 -6.82 2.78
CA GLU A 56 -15.43 -6.38 3.47
C GLU A 56 -15.20 -6.11 4.98
N ALA A 57 -14.18 -6.72 5.58
CA ALA A 57 -13.80 -6.50 6.97
C ALA A 57 -12.97 -5.21 7.19
N ASP A 58 -12.40 -4.62 6.12
CA ASP A 58 -11.61 -3.40 6.22
C ASP A 58 -12.53 -2.18 6.32
N THR A 59 -12.31 -1.33 7.32
CA THR A 59 -13.17 -0.17 7.59
C THR A 59 -13.00 0.92 6.53
N TYR A 60 -11.75 1.18 6.13
CA TYR A 60 -11.42 2.15 5.09
C TYR A 60 -11.11 1.42 3.78
N ALA A 61 -11.96 1.64 2.78
CA ALA A 61 -11.81 1.05 1.45
C ALA A 61 -10.78 1.76 0.56
N SER A 62 -10.40 2.99 0.92
CA SER A 62 -9.45 3.85 0.20
C SER A 62 -8.82 4.85 1.16
N ALA A 63 -7.67 5.42 0.78
CA ALA A 63 -7.09 6.55 1.50
C ALA A 63 -7.96 7.81 1.32
N PRO A 64 -8.13 8.66 2.37
CA PRO A 64 -8.72 9.99 2.22
C PRO A 64 -7.96 10.84 1.20
N ALA A 65 -8.67 11.73 0.53
CA ALA A 65 -8.06 12.68 -0.38
C ALA A 65 -7.61 13.93 0.37
N CYS A 66 -6.75 14.76 -0.25
CA CYS A 66 -6.30 16.01 0.35
C CYS A 66 -7.42 17.02 0.63
N SER A 67 -8.58 16.87 -0.01
CA SER A 67 -9.79 17.66 0.28
C SER A 67 -10.42 17.31 1.63
N ASP A 68 -10.15 16.12 2.17
CA ASP A 68 -10.66 15.65 3.46
C ASP A 68 -9.83 16.21 4.62
N VAL A 69 -8.63 16.74 4.34
CA VAL A 69 -7.80 17.40 5.35
C VAL A 69 -8.45 18.75 5.76
N PRO A 70 -8.62 19.03 7.07
CA PRO A 70 -9.30 20.23 7.58
C PRO A 70 -8.67 21.56 7.11
N GLY A 71 -9.16 22.09 5.98
CA GLY A 71 -8.55 23.26 5.33
C GLY A 71 -8.50 24.53 6.17
N GLN A 72 -9.42 24.72 7.13
CA GLN A 72 -9.30 25.83 8.09
C GLN A 72 -8.05 25.69 8.97
N ARG A 73 -7.76 24.48 9.45
CA ARG A 73 -6.64 24.25 10.35
C ARG A 73 -5.30 24.31 9.61
N VAL A 74 -5.27 23.84 8.36
CA VAL A 74 -4.12 24.02 7.46
C VAL A 74 -3.79 25.50 7.31
N ARG A 75 -4.79 26.36 7.04
CA ARG A 75 -4.57 27.82 6.90
C ARG A 75 -4.12 28.50 8.19
N GLU A 76 -4.54 27.99 9.34
CA GLU A 76 -4.12 28.53 10.65
C GLU A 76 -2.65 28.19 10.96
N LEU A 77 -2.18 26.99 10.58
CA LEU A 77 -0.81 26.54 10.87
C LEU A 77 0.20 26.87 9.77
N VAL A 78 -0.26 26.98 8.53
CA VAL A 78 0.54 27.28 7.34
C VAL A 78 -0.14 28.45 6.60
N PRO A 79 -0.10 29.68 7.14
CA PRO A 79 -0.77 30.82 6.51
C PRO A 79 -0.19 31.09 5.11
N GLY A 80 -1.05 31.48 4.17
CA GLY A 80 -0.69 31.67 2.77
C GLY A 80 -0.26 30.40 2.02
N ALA A 81 -0.41 29.20 2.60
CA ALA A 81 0.04 27.98 1.95
C ALA A 81 -0.81 27.56 0.76
N ALA A 82 -0.14 27.06 -0.27
CA ALA A 82 -0.75 26.38 -1.41
C ALA A 82 -0.58 24.86 -1.28
N LEU A 83 -1.56 24.11 -1.79
CA LEU A 83 -1.42 22.66 -1.97
C LEU A 83 -0.47 22.42 -3.16
N GLU A 84 0.72 21.92 -2.88
CA GLU A 84 1.75 21.65 -3.90
C GLU A 84 1.65 20.22 -4.43
N THR A 85 1.39 19.25 -3.55
CA THR A 85 1.29 17.83 -3.89
C THR A 85 -0.05 17.29 -3.42
N SER A 86 -0.72 16.56 -4.32
CA SER A 86 -1.95 15.83 -4.07
C SER A 86 -1.89 14.54 -4.87
N GLU A 87 -1.20 13.55 -4.32
CA GLU A 87 -1.03 12.24 -4.95
C GLU A 87 -1.92 11.21 -4.26
N GLN A 88 -2.46 10.28 -5.04
CA GLN A 88 -3.24 9.15 -4.55
C GLN A 88 -3.05 7.98 -5.49
N GLY A 89 -2.85 6.79 -4.95
CA GLY A 89 -2.64 5.62 -5.78
C GLY A 89 -2.55 4.29 -5.02
N PRO A 90 -2.66 3.18 -5.78
CA PRO A 90 -2.58 1.84 -5.20
C PRO A 90 -1.14 1.50 -4.79
N MET A 91 -1.04 0.73 -3.71
CA MET A 91 0.18 0.10 -3.21
C MET A 91 -0.05 -1.42 -3.05
N ALA A 92 1.01 -2.17 -2.77
CA ALA A 92 0.85 -3.59 -2.44
C ALA A 92 0.09 -3.71 -1.11
N ASP A 93 -1.08 -4.35 -1.13
CA ASP A 93 -1.95 -4.56 0.04
C ASP A 93 -2.39 -3.24 0.70
N ALA A 94 -2.45 -2.15 -0.06
CA ALA A 94 -2.86 -0.84 0.47
C ALA A 94 -3.23 0.14 -0.65
N GLU A 95 -3.80 1.28 -0.24
CA GLU A 95 -3.89 2.50 -1.04
C GLU A 95 -3.32 3.66 -0.23
N SER A 96 -2.58 4.57 -0.87
CA SER A 96 -2.04 5.75 -0.20
C SER A 96 -2.49 7.06 -0.83
N SER A 97 -2.49 8.11 -0.02
CA SER A 97 -2.58 9.49 -0.48
C SER A 97 -1.60 10.38 0.28
N THR A 98 -0.93 11.27 -0.45
CA THR A 98 0.06 12.20 0.07
C THR A 98 -0.35 13.63 -0.26
N CYS A 99 -0.37 14.46 0.78
CA CYS A 99 -0.80 15.85 0.70
C CYS A 99 0.26 16.78 1.26
N VAL A 100 0.72 17.75 0.47
CA VAL A 100 1.77 18.69 0.87
C VAL A 100 1.31 20.13 0.69
N TRP A 101 1.33 20.90 1.76
CA TRP A 101 1.09 22.34 1.74
C TRP A 101 2.35 23.09 2.15
N THR A 102 2.76 24.08 1.35
CA THR A 102 3.88 24.96 1.71
C THR A 102 3.50 26.43 1.58
N SER A 103 4.06 27.26 2.47
CA SER A 103 3.97 28.72 2.39
C SER A 103 5.29 29.37 1.97
N VAL A 104 6.18 28.64 1.30
CA VAL A 104 7.46 29.17 0.85
C VAL A 104 7.23 30.29 -0.17
N GLY A 105 7.68 31.50 0.16
CA GLY A 105 7.50 32.67 -0.69
C GLY A 105 6.15 33.39 -0.52
N ALA A 106 5.28 32.91 0.38
CA ALA A 106 4.10 33.67 0.78
C ALA A 106 4.48 34.91 1.60
N ASP A 107 3.66 35.96 1.51
CA ASP A 107 3.83 37.18 2.33
C ASP A 107 3.18 37.03 3.72
N GLU A 108 2.43 35.96 3.94
CA GLU A 108 1.67 35.67 5.15
C GLU A 108 2.50 34.85 6.16
N GLY A 109 3.46 35.51 6.80
CA GLY A 109 4.21 34.92 7.91
C GLY A 109 5.46 34.13 7.51
N PRO A 110 6.06 33.39 8.47
CA PRO A 110 7.26 32.60 8.22
C PRO A 110 6.97 31.39 7.32
N PRO A 111 7.92 30.93 6.49
CA PRO A 111 7.76 29.72 5.69
C PRO A 111 7.49 28.48 6.56
N ARG A 112 6.44 27.75 6.21
CA ARG A 112 5.99 26.52 6.87
C ARG A 112 5.67 25.45 5.82
N SER A 113 5.77 24.19 6.23
CA SER A 113 5.34 23.03 5.47
C SER A 113 4.49 22.12 6.35
N LEU A 114 3.43 21.57 5.77
CA LEU A 114 2.60 20.52 6.37
C LEU A 114 2.48 19.38 5.37
N HIS A 115 2.88 18.19 5.77
CA HIS A 115 2.69 16.98 4.98
C HIS A 115 1.76 16.05 5.75
N VAL A 116 0.80 15.45 5.04
CA VAL A 116 -0.10 14.44 5.59
C VAL A 116 -0.12 13.26 4.63
N ASP A 117 0.26 12.10 5.16
CA ASP A 117 0.24 10.83 4.45
C ASP A 117 -0.84 9.94 5.06
N PHE A 118 -1.69 9.39 4.20
CA PHE A 118 -2.69 8.40 4.54
C PHE A 118 -2.33 7.09 3.87
N THR A 119 -2.37 5.99 4.61
CA THR A 119 -2.24 4.63 4.06
C THR A 119 -3.36 3.75 4.57
N ALA A 120 -4.31 3.41 3.70
CA ALA A 120 -5.36 2.43 3.96
C ALA A 120 -4.80 1.04 3.65
N HIS A 121 -4.46 0.27 4.68
CA HIS A 121 -4.01 -1.10 4.51
C HIS A 121 -5.20 -2.03 4.26
N PHE A 122 -5.05 -2.91 3.28
CA PHE A 122 -6.04 -3.93 2.95
C PHE A 122 -5.68 -5.25 3.61
N THR A 123 -6.71 -6.02 3.93
CA THR A 123 -6.54 -7.43 4.27
C THR A 123 -5.91 -8.14 3.08
N ASP A 124 -4.87 -8.93 3.33
CA ASP A 124 -4.19 -9.65 2.26
C ASP A 124 -5.14 -10.60 1.54
N LYS A 125 -4.78 -10.97 0.31
CA LYS A 125 -5.65 -11.79 -0.53
C LYS A 125 -5.91 -13.20 0.04
N ALA A 126 -5.04 -13.68 0.93
CA ALA A 126 -5.21 -14.95 1.61
C ALA A 126 -6.17 -14.84 2.82
N GLY A 127 -6.45 -13.63 3.29
CA GLY A 127 -7.18 -13.37 4.53
C GLY A 127 -6.37 -13.68 5.79
N GLU A 128 -5.05 -13.86 5.67
CA GLU A 128 -4.17 -14.26 6.78
C GLU A 128 -3.74 -13.06 7.62
N VAL A 129 -3.50 -11.91 6.97
CA VAL A 129 -3.17 -10.64 7.62
C VAL A 129 -4.28 -9.63 7.33
N SER A 130 -4.99 -9.21 8.37
CA SER A 130 -6.00 -8.14 8.24
C SER A 130 -5.35 -6.77 8.03
N GLY A 131 -6.05 -5.87 7.34
CA GLY A 131 -5.59 -4.49 7.12
C GLY A 131 -5.29 -3.78 8.44
N ALA A 132 -6.12 -3.95 9.47
CA ALA A 132 -5.89 -3.40 10.80
C ALA A 132 -4.62 -3.92 11.48
N ARG A 133 -4.28 -5.20 11.27
CA ARG A 133 -3.03 -5.79 11.77
C ARG A 133 -1.82 -5.27 10.99
N ALA A 134 -1.94 -5.11 9.68
CA ALA A 134 -0.90 -4.52 8.84
C ALA A 134 -0.61 -3.06 9.24
N ALA A 135 -1.64 -2.24 9.43
CA ALA A 135 -1.51 -0.86 9.91
C ALA A 135 -0.87 -0.78 11.30
N ALA A 136 -1.28 -1.66 12.24
CA ALA A 136 -0.66 -1.75 13.56
C ALA A 136 0.83 -2.10 13.48
N LYS A 137 1.18 -3.12 12.69
CA LYS A 137 2.57 -3.53 12.48
C LYS A 137 3.40 -2.41 11.87
N ARG A 138 2.84 -1.66 10.92
CA ARG A 138 3.54 -0.53 10.29
C ARG A 138 3.82 0.60 11.29
N LEU A 139 2.85 0.94 12.15
CA LEU A 139 3.05 1.90 13.24
C LEU A 139 4.11 1.41 14.23
N GLU A 140 4.10 0.12 14.58
CA GLU A 140 5.16 -0.50 15.40
C GLU A 140 6.53 -0.46 14.72
N GLU A 141 6.63 -0.52 13.39
CA GLU A 141 7.87 -0.39 12.63
C GLU A 141 8.37 1.05 12.51
N LEU A 142 7.49 2.03 12.70
CA LEU A 142 7.88 3.43 12.96
C LEU A 142 8.37 3.59 14.40
N ALA A 143 7.93 2.75 15.36
CA ALA A 143 8.35 2.84 16.76
C ALA A 143 9.81 2.42 17.10
N PRO A 144 10.60 1.64 16.32
CA PRO A 144 12.06 1.54 16.48
C PRO A 144 12.80 2.81 16.01
N ILE A 145 12.09 3.77 15.39
CA ILE A 145 12.49 5.18 15.35
C ILE A 145 12.27 5.84 16.74
N GLY A 146 11.62 5.17 17.68
CA GLY A 146 11.48 5.57 19.08
C GLY A 146 12.72 5.33 19.96
N GLU A 147 13.77 4.69 19.42
CA GLU A 147 15.13 4.85 19.96
C GLU A 147 15.79 6.16 19.47
N LEU A 148 15.14 6.95 18.62
CA LEU A 148 15.54 8.34 18.43
C LEU A 148 15.30 9.10 19.74
N ASP A 149 16.32 9.83 20.17
CA ASP A 149 16.19 10.83 21.23
C ASP A 149 14.99 11.75 20.93
N GLY A 150 13.96 11.71 21.79
CA GLY A 150 12.83 12.64 21.74
C GLY A 150 11.48 12.09 21.27
N ALA A 151 11.35 10.80 20.96
CA ALA A 151 10.03 10.21 20.71
C ALA A 151 9.16 10.17 21.99
N ALA A 152 7.90 10.57 21.87
CA ALA A 152 6.94 10.62 22.97
C ALA A 152 5.55 10.09 22.54
N PRO A 153 4.80 9.42 23.44
CA PRO A 153 3.44 8.98 23.15
C PRO A 153 2.47 10.16 23.02
N VAL A 154 1.43 9.97 22.20
CA VAL A 154 0.29 10.91 22.06
C VAL A 154 -1.03 10.18 22.36
N PRO A 155 -1.38 9.97 23.65
CA PRO A 155 -2.50 9.11 24.06
C PRO A 155 -3.85 9.51 23.46
N GLU A 156 -4.06 10.80 23.18
CA GLU A 156 -5.27 11.38 22.61
C GLU A 156 -5.57 10.82 21.20
N LEU A 157 -4.53 10.36 20.49
CA LEU A 157 -4.63 9.77 19.17
C LEU A 157 -4.80 8.24 19.21
N GLY A 158 -4.77 7.63 20.39
CA GLY A 158 -5.01 6.19 20.58
C GLY A 158 -3.74 5.38 20.81
N GLU A 159 -3.92 4.05 20.91
CA GLU A 159 -2.85 3.13 21.26
C GLU A 159 -1.75 3.10 20.18
N GLY A 160 -0.50 3.26 20.62
CA GLY A 160 0.68 3.23 19.76
C GLY A 160 0.98 4.54 19.02
N ALA A 161 0.17 5.59 19.20
CA ALA A 161 0.43 6.89 18.59
C ALA A 161 1.66 7.57 19.21
N LEU A 162 2.51 8.13 18.35
CA LEU A 162 3.82 8.67 18.71
C LEU A 162 4.07 10.01 18.00
N VAL A 163 4.88 10.85 18.63
CA VAL A 163 5.44 12.09 18.07
C VAL A 163 6.94 12.13 18.28
N TRP A 164 7.71 12.59 17.30
CA TRP A 164 9.17 12.68 17.36
C TRP A 164 9.70 13.88 16.54
N PRO A 165 10.96 14.28 16.72
CA PRO A 165 11.60 15.28 15.87
C PRO A 165 11.72 14.80 14.42
N GLY A 166 11.18 15.57 13.46
CA GLY A 166 11.27 15.22 12.03
C GLY A 166 12.64 15.54 11.40
N THR A 167 13.39 16.43 12.05
CA THR A 167 14.73 16.87 11.63
C THR A 167 15.65 16.99 12.84
N SER A 168 16.96 16.78 12.63
CA SER A 168 17.96 16.82 13.71
C SER A 168 18.20 18.22 14.28
N ASP A 169 17.78 19.27 13.58
CA ASP A 169 17.84 20.66 14.05
C ASP A 169 16.64 21.04 14.95
N GLY A 170 15.68 20.14 15.14
CA GLY A 170 14.48 20.38 15.95
C GLY A 170 13.47 21.34 15.31
N SER A 171 13.63 21.69 14.03
CA SER A 171 12.73 22.63 13.33
C SER A 171 11.44 21.99 12.78
N SER A 172 11.22 20.71 13.08
CA SER A 172 10.06 19.96 12.64
C SER A 172 9.69 18.84 13.59
N ALA A 173 8.44 18.39 13.51
CA ALA A 173 7.93 17.24 14.23
C ALA A 173 7.07 16.39 13.32
N GLU A 174 7.05 15.10 13.61
CA GLU A 174 6.26 14.09 12.91
C GLU A 174 5.43 13.32 13.92
N VAL A 175 4.16 13.09 13.58
CA VAL A 175 3.18 12.35 14.38
C VAL A 175 2.66 11.21 13.54
N ALA A 176 2.68 9.99 14.08
CA ALA A 176 2.01 8.85 13.46
C ALA A 176 0.97 8.24 14.39
N PHE A 177 -0.19 7.90 13.85
CA PHE A 177 -1.26 7.22 14.56
C PHE A 177 -2.08 6.36 13.61
N ARG A 178 -2.91 5.48 14.18
CA ARG A 178 -3.79 4.61 13.39
C ARG A 178 -5.25 4.74 13.79
N ARG A 179 -6.12 4.45 12.84
CA ARG A 179 -7.57 4.26 13.00
C ARG A 179 -7.96 3.03 12.19
N ASP A 180 -8.35 1.95 12.85
CA ASP A 180 -8.66 0.66 12.22
C ASP A 180 -7.54 0.17 11.29
N ASN A 181 -7.80 0.13 9.97
CA ASN A 181 -6.85 -0.24 8.92
C ASN A 181 -6.14 0.95 8.25
N MET A 182 -6.34 2.18 8.75
CA MET A 182 -5.67 3.40 8.29
C MET A 182 -4.46 3.72 9.17
N LEU A 183 -3.31 3.97 8.55
CA LEU A 183 -2.17 4.66 9.13
C LEU A 183 -2.16 6.12 8.64
N ILE A 184 -1.94 7.05 9.56
CA ILE A 184 -1.85 8.47 9.27
C ILE A 184 -0.53 8.99 9.82
N GLU A 185 0.26 9.65 8.97
CA GLU A 185 1.51 10.29 9.31
C GLU A 185 1.38 11.80 9.02
N VAL A 186 1.74 12.65 9.98
CA VAL A 186 1.62 14.10 9.89
C VAL A 186 2.98 14.70 10.20
N PHE A 187 3.58 15.36 9.22
CA PHE A 187 4.80 16.14 9.39
C PHE A 187 4.46 17.63 9.38
N TYR A 188 4.95 18.37 10.38
CA TYR A 188 4.88 19.82 10.39
C TYR A 188 6.24 20.40 10.70
N GLY A 189 6.66 21.37 9.90
CA GLY A 189 7.95 22.01 10.05
C GLY A 189 8.03 23.36 9.36
N GLY A 190 9.18 24.00 9.49
CA GLY A 190 9.42 25.27 8.83
C GLY A 190 10.85 25.71 8.98
N HIS A 191 11.24 26.69 8.18
CA HIS A 191 12.59 27.24 8.24
C HIS A 191 12.63 28.54 9.03
N THR A 192 13.85 29.02 9.31
CA THR A 192 14.12 30.36 9.85
C THR A 192 13.43 31.41 8.99
N ASP A 193 12.71 32.34 9.61
CA ASP A 193 12.13 33.47 8.88
C ASP A 193 13.19 34.52 8.51
N ARG A 194 12.81 35.51 7.67
CA ARG A 194 13.72 36.62 7.32
C ARG A 194 14.08 37.52 8.51
N ARG A 195 13.47 37.33 9.69
CA ARG A 195 13.66 38.11 10.92
C ARG A 195 14.36 37.31 12.03
N GLY A 196 14.81 36.08 11.75
CA GLY A 196 15.68 35.26 12.60
C GLY A 196 14.98 34.36 13.63
N GLY A 197 13.66 34.11 13.54
CA GLY A 197 12.99 33.15 14.43
C GLY A 197 12.98 31.74 13.84
N GLU A 198 13.76 30.82 14.41
CA GLU A 198 13.64 29.39 14.11
C GLU A 198 12.31 28.83 14.65
N LEU A 199 11.76 27.81 13.99
CA LEU A 199 10.65 27.05 14.57
C LEU A 199 11.23 26.13 15.64
N GLU A 200 10.82 26.31 16.88
CA GLU A 200 11.22 25.41 17.97
C GLU A 200 10.44 24.09 17.89
N TYR A 201 11.09 22.99 18.28
CA TYR A 201 10.50 21.65 18.25
C TYR A 201 9.17 21.56 18.98
N GLU A 202 9.02 22.19 20.14
CA GLU A 202 7.75 22.18 20.90
C GLU A 202 6.60 22.79 20.09
N THR A 203 6.87 23.89 19.38
CA THR A 203 5.86 24.52 18.51
C THR A 203 5.57 23.65 17.28
N ALA A 204 6.58 22.98 16.72
CA ALA A 204 6.39 22.05 15.61
C ALA A 204 5.55 20.84 16.04
N ARG A 205 5.88 20.25 17.20
CA ARG A 205 5.17 19.14 17.83
C ARG A 205 3.71 19.47 18.06
N ASP A 206 3.44 20.60 18.70
CA ASP A 206 2.06 21.02 19.00
C ASP A 206 1.26 21.30 17.71
N GLY A 207 1.92 21.83 16.67
CA GLY A 207 1.32 22.00 15.35
C GLY A 207 0.94 20.68 14.67
N ALA A 208 1.85 19.70 14.66
CA ALA A 208 1.60 18.38 14.09
C ALA A 208 0.48 17.65 14.86
N VAL A 209 0.54 17.65 16.20
CA VAL A 209 -0.47 17.00 17.06
C VAL A 209 -1.85 17.63 16.85
N ALA A 210 -1.95 18.96 16.80
CA ALA A 210 -3.23 19.64 16.60
C ALA A 210 -3.90 19.30 15.26
N ILE A 211 -3.12 19.06 14.19
CA ILE A 211 -3.66 18.57 12.91
C ILE A 211 -4.08 17.11 13.05
N ALA A 212 -3.23 16.27 13.62
CA ALA A 212 -3.50 14.85 13.81
C ALA A 212 -4.78 14.62 14.63
N GLU A 213 -5.00 15.37 15.71
CA GLU A 213 -6.21 15.27 16.53
C GLU A 213 -7.45 15.67 15.74
N ARG A 214 -7.34 16.70 14.89
CA ARG A 214 -8.46 17.15 14.06
C ARG A 214 -8.82 16.12 12.99
N LEU A 215 -7.80 15.52 12.36
CA LEU A 215 -7.97 14.42 11.41
C LEU A 215 -8.62 13.21 12.10
N ALA A 216 -8.10 12.82 13.26
CA ALA A 216 -8.62 11.71 14.05
C ALA A 216 -10.08 11.89 14.49
N ALA A 217 -10.56 13.13 14.62
CA ALA A 217 -11.94 13.45 14.96
C ALA A 217 -12.89 13.50 13.74
N SER A 218 -12.36 13.53 12.51
CA SER A 218 -13.13 13.53 11.27
C SER A 218 -13.17 12.17 10.56
N LEU A 219 -12.31 11.24 10.98
CA LEU A 219 -12.23 9.86 10.52
C LEU A 219 -13.12 8.94 11.37
#